data_AF-A0A2R6N2Y7-F1
#
_entry.id   AF-A0A2R6N2Y7-F1
#
_cell.length_a   1.000
_cell.length_b   1.000
_cell.length_c   1.000
_cell.angle_alpha   90.00
_cell.angle_beta   90.00
_cell.angle_gamma   90.00
#
_symmetry.space_group_name_H-M   'P 1'
#
loop_
_entity.id
_entity.type
_entity.pdbx_description
1 polymer ?
#
loop_
_entity_poly.entity_id
_entity_poly.type
_entity_poly.pdbx_seq_one_letter_code
_entity_poly.pdbx_strand_id
1 'polypeptide(L)'
;MSTTGRSEADAPAASDVAGRLENAAFVRLLAARTAGGVAAAGLLADVLDDCGVPYQTSVVGLPAAATSGTDTDVTLALGRPAETGQTAIGAGGDPAATAAYDVAAELGSPDPVLALAGTIGSGHVPGSDLLGDVTECGVERRPGIAAPGVDPTDALAH
;
A
#
# COMPACT_ATOMS: atom_id res chain seq x y z
N MET A 1 -5.32 -5.22 -40.83
CA MET A 1 -5.18 -3.96 -40.07
C MET A 1 -5.90 -4.17 -38.75
N SER A 2 -5.22 -4.76 -37.77
CA SER A 2 -5.74 -4.89 -36.41
C SER A 2 -5.13 -3.79 -35.57
N THR A 3 -5.94 -2.82 -35.18
CA THR A 3 -5.63 -1.90 -34.08
C THR A 3 -5.64 -2.74 -32.81
N THR A 4 -4.46 -3.10 -32.30
CA THR A 4 -4.33 -3.67 -30.96
C THR A 4 -4.90 -2.67 -29.98
N GLY A 5 -6.02 -3.05 -29.36
CA GLY A 5 -6.56 -2.35 -28.20
C GLY A 5 -5.44 -2.24 -27.17
N ARG A 6 -5.16 -1.03 -26.74
CA ARG A 6 -4.31 -0.78 -25.59
C ARG A 6 -5.03 -1.40 -24.40
N SER A 7 -4.60 -2.59 -23.97
CA SER A 7 -5.01 -3.15 -22.68
C SER A 7 -4.83 -2.06 -21.63
N GLU A 8 -5.78 -1.96 -20.70
CA GLU A 8 -5.61 -1.19 -19.46
C GLU A 8 -4.16 -1.32 -18.99
N ALA A 9 -3.50 -0.18 -18.80
CA ALA A 9 -2.07 -0.12 -18.57
C ALA A 9 -1.69 -1.09 -17.44
N ASP A 10 -0.92 -2.12 -17.78
CA ASP A 10 -0.46 -3.14 -16.84
C ASP A 10 0.16 -2.43 -15.64
N ALA A 11 -0.39 -2.66 -14.45
CA ALA A 11 0.21 -2.14 -13.24
C ALA A 11 1.64 -2.70 -13.15
N PRO A 12 2.64 -1.89 -12.73
CA PRO A 12 4.02 -2.36 -12.68
C PRO A 12 4.11 -3.55 -11.73
N ALA A 13 4.90 -4.57 -12.12
CA ALA A 13 5.13 -5.72 -11.27
C ALA A 13 5.80 -5.28 -9.95
N ALA A 14 5.48 -5.95 -8.85
CA ALA A 14 6.00 -5.62 -7.53
C ALA A 14 7.54 -5.61 -7.50
N SER A 15 8.15 -6.64 -8.11
CA SER A 15 9.60 -6.79 -8.25
C SER A 15 10.26 -5.64 -9.02
N ASP A 16 9.59 -5.09 -10.04
CA ASP A 16 10.13 -3.98 -10.84
C ASP A 16 10.13 -2.69 -10.04
N VAL A 17 9.10 -2.46 -9.21
CA VAL A 17 9.05 -1.32 -8.30
C VAL A 17 10.10 -1.46 -7.22
N ALA A 18 10.21 -2.65 -6.61
CA ALA A 18 11.21 -2.95 -5.59
C ALA A 18 12.63 -2.68 -6.09
N GLY A 19 13.02 -3.23 -7.24
CA GLY A 19 14.35 -3.00 -7.82
C GLY A 19 14.64 -1.52 -8.11
N ARG A 20 13.62 -0.71 -8.42
CA ARG A 20 13.78 0.75 -8.56
C ARG A 20 13.98 1.45 -7.22
N LEU A 21 13.33 0.97 -6.15
CA LEU A 21 13.46 1.53 -4.81
C LEU A 21 14.83 1.23 -4.18
N GLU A 22 15.37 0.02 -4.36
CA GLU A 22 16.72 -0.35 -3.88
C GLU A 22 17.82 0.55 -4.45
N ASN A 23 17.65 0.99 -5.69
CA ASN A 23 18.62 1.81 -6.41
C ASN A 23 18.30 3.31 -6.35
N ALA A 24 17.26 3.72 -5.61
CA ALA A 24 16.82 5.10 -5.56
C ALA A 24 17.77 5.95 -4.70
N ALA A 25 18.10 7.14 -5.19
CA ALA A 25 18.82 8.13 -4.38
C ALA A 25 17.91 8.78 -3.34
N PHE A 26 16.61 8.89 -3.64
CA PHE A 26 15.58 9.43 -2.78
C PHE A 26 14.19 8.97 -3.22
N VAL A 27 13.28 8.72 -2.27
CA VAL A 27 11.91 8.28 -2.56
C VAL A 27 10.86 9.27 -2.05
N ARG A 28 9.90 9.64 -2.90
CA ARG A 28 8.74 10.46 -2.54
C ARG A 28 7.48 9.60 -2.52
N LEU A 29 6.87 9.45 -1.36
CA LEU A 29 5.63 8.70 -1.15
C LEU A 29 4.45 9.67 -1.10
N LEU A 30 3.63 9.70 -2.16
CA LEU A 30 2.45 10.57 -2.27
C LEU A 30 1.18 9.76 -2.02
N ALA A 31 0.76 9.70 -0.77
CA ALA A 31 -0.42 8.98 -0.34
C ALA A 31 -1.72 9.72 -0.68
N ALA A 32 -2.73 8.96 -1.12
CA ALA A 32 -4.11 9.41 -1.07
C ALA A 32 -4.58 9.59 0.38
N ARG A 33 -5.56 10.46 0.58
CA ARG A 33 -6.23 10.66 1.88
C ARG A 33 -7.26 9.55 2.14
N THR A 34 -6.79 8.30 2.11
CA THR A 34 -7.57 7.07 2.33
C THR A 34 -6.82 6.16 3.28
N ALA A 35 -7.51 5.22 3.93
CA ALA A 35 -6.86 4.24 4.80
C ALA A 35 -5.78 3.45 4.04
N GLY A 36 -6.09 3.00 2.82
CA GLY A 36 -5.16 2.26 1.98
C GLY A 36 -3.97 3.11 1.52
N GLY A 37 -4.17 4.38 1.19
CA GLY A 37 -3.08 5.29 0.79
C GLY A 37 -2.10 5.55 1.94
N VAL A 38 -2.61 5.76 3.16
CA VAL A 38 -1.77 5.99 4.35
C VAL A 38 -1.07 4.70 4.79
N ALA A 39 -1.76 3.56 4.78
CA ALA A 39 -1.16 2.26 5.10
C ALA A 39 -0.04 1.91 4.10
N ALA A 40 -0.28 2.09 2.80
CA ALA A 40 0.73 1.90 1.76
C ALA A 40 1.99 2.74 2.00
N ALA A 41 1.83 3.99 2.44
CA ALA A 41 2.97 4.84 2.76
C ALA A 41 3.74 4.35 3.98
N GLY A 42 3.05 3.85 5.01
CA GLY A 42 3.69 3.27 6.20
C GLY A 42 4.49 2.01 5.87
N LEU A 43 3.91 1.09 5.10
CA LEU A 43 4.57 -0.15 4.67
C LEU A 43 5.86 0.12 3.90
N LEU A 44 5.80 1.03 2.92
CA LEU A 44 6.98 1.37 2.12
C LEU A 44 8.00 2.19 2.92
N ALA A 45 7.56 3.09 3.79
CA ALA A 45 8.46 3.87 4.65
C ALA A 45 9.29 2.98 5.58
N ASP A 46 8.67 1.94 6.15
CA ASP A 46 9.33 0.99 7.05
C ASP A 46 10.46 0.22 6.34
N VAL A 47 10.16 -0.41 5.19
CA VAL A 47 11.19 -1.13 4.43
C VAL A 47 12.25 -0.21 3.82
N LEU A 48 11.92 1.02 3.45
CA LEU A 48 12.92 1.99 2.98
C LEU A 48 13.88 2.40 4.11
N ASP A 49 13.40 2.50 5.36
CA ASP A 49 14.25 2.74 6.52
C ASP A 49 15.21 1.57 6.76
N ASP A 50 14.70 0.33 6.68
CA ASP A 50 15.51 -0.89 6.77
C ASP A 50 16.58 -0.98 5.67
N CYS A 51 16.25 -0.55 4.44
CA CYS A 51 17.18 -0.49 3.32
C CYS A 51 18.13 0.72 3.37
N GLY A 52 17.93 1.68 4.29
CA GLY A 52 18.70 2.92 4.38
C GLY A 52 18.47 3.88 3.21
N VAL A 53 17.32 3.80 2.53
CA VAL A 53 16.95 4.66 1.40
C VAL A 53 16.20 5.88 1.93
N PRO A 54 16.70 7.11 1.73
CA PRO A 54 16.04 8.31 2.27
C PRO A 54 14.71 8.57 1.56
N TYR A 55 13.68 8.93 2.34
CA TYR A 55 12.35 9.16 1.80
C TYR A 55 11.63 10.36 2.41
N GLN A 56 10.60 10.83 1.71
CA GLN A 56 9.63 11.80 2.17
C GLN A 56 8.21 11.30 1.91
N THR A 57 7.38 11.30 2.95
CA THR A 57 5.96 10.96 2.86
C THR A 57 5.09 12.20 2.87
N SER A 58 4.08 12.24 2.01
CA SER A 58 3.05 13.28 2.00
C SER A 58 1.68 12.70 1.68
N VAL A 59 0.67 13.02 2.50
CA VAL A 59 -0.75 12.62 2.31
C VAL A 59 -1.52 13.66 1.49
N VAL A 60 -0.92 14.82 1.24
CA VAL A 60 -1.42 15.85 0.34
C VAL A 60 -0.45 15.99 -0.82
N GLY A 61 -0.94 16.33 -2.01
CA GLY A 61 -0.07 16.59 -3.15
C GLY A 61 1.00 17.63 -2.80
N LEU A 62 2.25 17.33 -3.13
CA LEU A 62 3.33 18.29 -3.01
C LEU A 62 3.13 19.43 -4.03
N PRO A 63 3.49 20.67 -3.71
CA PRO A 63 3.59 21.72 -4.72
C PRO A 63 4.51 21.28 -5.86
N ALA A 64 4.24 21.66 -7.11
CA ALA A 64 5.03 21.24 -8.27
C ALA A 64 6.53 21.57 -8.17
N ALA A 65 6.90 22.60 -7.41
CA ALA A 65 8.31 22.92 -7.14
C ALA A 65 9.03 21.88 -6.25
N ALA A 66 8.28 21.08 -5.49
CA ALA A 66 8.81 20.02 -4.63
C ALA A 66 8.92 18.65 -5.34
N THR A 67 8.55 18.57 -6.62
CA THR A 67 8.71 17.38 -7.46
C THR A 67 9.92 17.47 -8.39
N SER A 68 10.75 18.52 -8.31
CA SER A 68 12.05 18.53 -8.98
C SER A 68 13.00 17.58 -8.25
N GLY A 69 13.47 16.55 -8.96
CA GLY A 69 14.39 15.55 -8.45
C GLY A 69 15.48 15.22 -9.47
N THR A 70 16.38 14.33 -9.10
CA THR A 70 17.35 13.73 -10.02
C THR A 70 16.71 12.57 -10.81
N ASP A 71 17.37 12.12 -11.89
CA ASP A 71 16.90 10.94 -12.64
C ASP A 71 16.91 9.64 -11.80
N THR A 72 17.61 9.65 -10.66
CA THR A 72 17.64 8.53 -9.70
C THR A 72 16.61 8.66 -8.59
N ASP A 73 15.80 9.72 -8.55
CA ASP A 73 14.73 9.87 -7.56
C ASP A 73 13.47 9.12 -8.01
N VAL A 74 12.79 8.46 -7.09
CA VAL A 74 11.55 7.73 -7.37
C VAL A 74 10.38 8.44 -6.71
N THR A 75 9.29 8.68 -7.46
CA THR A 75 8.04 9.21 -6.91
C THR A 75 6.92 8.20 -7.07
N LEU A 76 6.32 7.79 -5.95
CA LEU A 76 5.20 6.86 -5.91
C LEU A 76 3.89 7.58 -5.57
N ALA A 77 2.86 7.31 -6.35
CA ALA A 77 1.50 7.79 -6.13
C ALA A 77 0.64 6.64 -5.55
N LEU A 78 0.33 6.70 -4.26
CA LEU A 78 -0.25 5.58 -3.51
C LEU A 78 -1.77 5.73 -3.36
N GLY A 79 -2.54 4.82 -3.97
CA GLY A 79 -4.01 4.87 -3.95
C GLY A 79 -4.61 6.08 -4.66
N ARG A 80 -3.85 6.69 -5.58
CA ARG A 80 -4.26 7.84 -6.38
C ARG A 80 -3.66 7.74 -7.79
N PRO A 81 -4.26 8.42 -8.79
CA PRO A 81 -3.67 8.50 -10.11
C PRO A 81 -2.26 9.09 -10.08
N ALA A 82 -1.35 8.50 -10.86
CA ALA A 82 -0.01 9.04 -11.09
C ALA A 82 -0.04 10.17 -12.12
N GLU A 83 0.80 11.18 -11.87
CA GLU A 83 1.16 12.21 -12.85
C GLU A 83 2.42 11.80 -13.62
N THR A 84 2.83 12.58 -14.62
CA THR A 84 4.04 12.31 -15.41
C THR A 84 5.27 12.17 -14.50
N GLY A 85 6.03 11.07 -14.68
CA GLY A 85 7.21 10.77 -13.87
C GLY A 85 6.93 10.07 -12.54
N GLN A 86 5.65 9.82 -12.22
CA GLN A 86 5.25 9.07 -11.03
C GLN A 86 4.90 7.63 -11.39
N THR A 87 5.05 6.72 -10.43
CA THR A 87 4.58 5.34 -10.53
C THR A 87 3.40 5.15 -9.59
N ALA A 88 2.25 4.73 -10.12
CA ALA A 88 1.06 4.51 -9.31
C ALA A 88 1.11 3.14 -8.64
N ILE A 89 0.74 3.08 -7.37
CA ILE A 89 0.55 1.85 -6.59
C ILE A 89 -0.91 1.79 -6.13
N GLY A 90 -1.63 0.73 -6.51
CA GLY A 90 -3.06 0.58 -6.20
C GLY A 90 -3.95 1.63 -6.89
N ALA A 91 -3.63 1.98 -8.14
CA ALA A 91 -4.51 2.77 -9.00
C ALA A 91 -5.05 1.87 -10.11
N GLY A 92 -6.30 1.43 -10.00
CA GLY A 92 -6.89 0.49 -10.98
C GLY A 92 -7.90 -0.50 -10.42
N GLY A 93 -8.18 -0.50 -9.12
CA GLY A 93 -9.12 -1.41 -8.47
C GLY A 93 -8.48 -2.23 -7.35
N ASP A 94 -7.17 -2.44 -7.42
CA ASP A 94 -6.42 -3.09 -6.34
C ASP A 94 -6.21 -2.15 -5.14
N PRO A 95 -6.40 -2.63 -3.91
CA PRO A 95 -6.16 -1.83 -2.72
C PRO A 95 -4.69 -1.40 -2.65
N ALA A 96 -4.43 -0.11 -2.48
CA ALA A 96 -3.07 0.42 -2.37
C ALA A 96 -2.26 -0.23 -1.26
N ALA A 97 -2.89 -0.61 -0.14
CA ALA A 97 -2.22 -1.31 0.95
C ALA A 97 -1.73 -2.70 0.54
N THR A 98 -2.53 -3.48 -0.19
CA THR A 98 -2.13 -4.80 -0.71
C THR A 98 -1.01 -4.66 -1.74
N ALA A 99 -1.16 -3.77 -2.73
CA ALA A 99 -0.13 -3.59 -3.76
C ALA A 99 1.20 -3.09 -3.17
N ALA A 100 1.15 -2.23 -2.14
CA ALA A 100 2.35 -1.78 -1.42
C ALA A 100 2.96 -2.88 -0.54
N TYR A 101 2.14 -3.75 0.05
CA TYR A 101 2.61 -4.91 0.80
C TYR A 101 3.41 -5.86 -0.10
N ASP A 102 2.91 -6.14 -1.30
CA ASP A 102 3.62 -6.99 -2.27
C ASP A 102 4.97 -6.38 -2.67
N VAL A 103 5.02 -5.07 -2.95
CA VAL A 103 6.29 -4.36 -3.25
C VAL A 103 7.24 -4.40 -2.05
N ALA A 104 6.73 -4.19 -0.83
CA ALA A 104 7.55 -4.18 0.37
C ALA A 104 8.07 -5.59 0.73
N ALA A 105 7.31 -6.64 0.43
CA ALA A 105 7.71 -8.02 0.66
C ALA A 105 8.86 -8.47 -0.26
N GLU A 106 9.01 -7.84 -1.43
CA GLU A 106 10.20 -8.03 -2.28
C GLU A 106 11.47 -7.40 -1.69
N LEU A 107 11.32 -6.37 -0.83
CA LEU A 107 12.44 -5.64 -0.21
C LEU A 107 12.79 -6.13 1.20
N GLY A 108 11.83 -6.71 1.91
CA GLY A 108 11.98 -7.03 3.33
C GLY A 108 10.77 -7.75 3.92
N SER A 109 10.51 -7.51 5.20
CA SER A 109 9.43 -8.16 5.96
C SER A 109 8.41 -7.12 6.45
N PRO A 110 7.54 -6.63 5.56
CA PRO A 110 6.54 -5.60 5.91
C PRO A 110 5.51 -6.10 6.92
N ASP A 111 4.91 -5.19 7.69
CA ASP A 111 3.85 -5.51 8.66
C ASP A 111 2.53 -5.92 7.96
N PRO A 112 2.13 -7.21 8.00
CA PRO A 112 0.90 -7.66 7.37
C PRO A 112 -0.36 -7.12 8.07
N VAL A 113 -0.28 -6.72 9.34
CA VAL A 113 -1.41 -6.15 10.08
C VAL A 113 -1.74 -4.75 9.57
N LEU A 114 -0.72 -3.95 9.25
CA LEU A 114 -0.91 -2.62 8.66
C LEU A 114 -1.52 -2.73 7.25
N ALA A 115 -1.05 -3.68 6.44
CA ALA A 115 -1.64 -3.95 5.12
C ALA A 115 -3.11 -4.36 5.23
N LEU A 116 -3.44 -5.26 6.16
CA LEU A 116 -4.80 -5.68 6.45
C LEU A 116 -5.70 -4.50 6.84
N ALA A 117 -5.24 -3.66 7.78
CA ALA A 117 -5.99 -2.50 8.25
C ALA A 117 -6.25 -1.50 7.11
N GLY A 118 -5.26 -1.25 6.25
CA GLY A 118 -5.39 -0.38 5.09
C GLY A 118 -6.41 -0.90 4.07
N THR A 119 -6.40 -2.22 3.83
CA THR A 119 -7.33 -2.89 2.90
C THR A 119 -8.77 -2.85 3.40
N ILE A 120 -9.01 -3.24 4.67
CA ILE A 120 -10.34 -3.18 5.29
C ILE A 120 -10.84 -1.73 5.40
N GLY A 121 -9.99 -0.81 5.85
CA GLY A 121 -10.34 0.61 5.96
C GLY A 121 -10.66 1.27 4.62
N SER A 122 -10.22 0.67 3.52
CA SER A 122 -10.57 1.09 2.16
C SER A 122 -11.82 0.38 1.61
N GLY A 123 -12.51 -0.42 2.44
CA GLY A 123 -13.72 -1.16 2.05
C GLY A 123 -13.48 -2.39 1.19
N HIS A 124 -12.24 -2.88 1.12
CA HIS A 124 -11.89 -4.04 0.30
C HIS A 124 -11.77 -5.32 1.15
N VAL A 125 -12.02 -6.46 0.51
CA VAL A 125 -11.85 -7.78 1.11
C VAL A 125 -10.38 -8.19 0.94
N PRO A 126 -9.65 -8.52 2.04
CA PRO A 126 -8.28 -9.02 1.96
C PRO A 126 -8.19 -10.35 1.22
N GLY A 127 -7.09 -10.54 0.48
CA GLY A 127 -6.76 -11.82 -0.16
C GLY A 127 -6.34 -12.90 0.84
N SER A 128 -6.35 -14.16 0.42
CA SER A 128 -5.98 -15.31 1.26
C SER A 128 -4.55 -15.23 1.79
N ASP A 129 -3.63 -14.74 0.97
CA ASP A 129 -2.19 -14.79 1.26
C ASP A 129 -1.88 -13.80 2.38
N LEU A 130 -2.34 -12.56 2.25
CA LEU A 130 -2.26 -11.57 3.32
C LEU A 130 -2.93 -12.05 4.63
N LEU A 131 -4.07 -12.76 4.55
CA LEU A 131 -4.72 -13.32 5.75
C LEU A 131 -3.88 -14.44 6.39
N GLY A 132 -3.16 -15.23 5.59
CA GLY A 132 -2.19 -16.21 6.06
C GLY A 132 -1.09 -15.54 6.87
N ASP A 133 -0.46 -14.51 6.30
CA ASP A 133 0.65 -13.78 6.94
C ASP A 133 0.20 -13.11 8.26
N VAL A 134 -0.97 -12.47 8.26
CA VAL A 134 -1.59 -11.89 9.47
C VAL A 134 -1.80 -12.95 10.55
N THR A 135 -2.23 -14.15 10.17
CA THR A 135 -2.47 -15.26 11.10
C THR A 135 -1.16 -15.76 11.69
N GLU A 136 -0.10 -15.83 10.88
CA GLU A 136 1.25 -16.19 11.34
C GLU A 136 1.81 -15.17 12.34
N CYS A 137 1.45 -13.88 12.19
CA CYS A 137 1.72 -12.84 13.18
C CYS A 137 0.83 -12.93 14.45
N GLY A 138 -0.02 -13.96 14.58
CA GLY A 138 -0.86 -14.19 15.76
C GLY A 138 -2.15 -13.38 15.79
N VAL A 139 -2.55 -12.75 14.68
CA VAL A 139 -3.81 -12.02 14.58
C VAL A 139 -4.89 -12.93 14.00
N GLU A 140 -5.80 -13.36 14.87
CA GLU A 140 -6.91 -14.24 14.49
C GLU A 140 -8.24 -13.48 14.39
N ARG A 141 -9.08 -13.91 13.45
CA ARG A 141 -10.46 -13.41 13.34
C ARG A 141 -11.28 -13.88 14.54
N ARG A 142 -11.68 -12.94 15.39
CA ARG A 142 -12.60 -13.21 16.51
C ARG A 142 -14.05 -12.91 16.11
N PRO A 143 -15.03 -13.64 16.68
CA PRO A 143 -16.43 -13.26 16.55
C PRO A 143 -16.62 -11.79 16.93
N GLY A 144 -17.27 -11.01 16.07
CA GLY A 144 -17.56 -9.62 16.36
C GLY A 144 -18.56 -9.47 17.50
N ILE A 145 -18.45 -8.40 18.27
CA ILE A 145 -19.50 -8.03 19.23
C ILE A 145 -20.62 -7.34 18.45
N ALA A 146 -21.77 -8.00 18.31
CA ALA A 146 -22.90 -7.53 17.52
C ALA A 146 -23.53 -6.23 18.05
N ALA A 147 -23.33 -5.93 19.34
CA ALA A 147 -23.89 -4.76 20.00
C ALA A 147 -22.81 -4.08 20.86
N PRO A 148 -22.30 -2.90 20.46
CA PRO A 148 -21.33 -2.17 21.26
C PRO A 148 -21.93 -1.82 22.63
N GLY A 149 -21.31 -2.29 23.72
CA GLY A 149 -21.68 -1.93 25.09
C GLY A 149 -22.53 -2.95 25.87
N VAL A 150 -22.86 -4.10 25.28
CA VAL A 150 -23.44 -5.24 26.04
C VAL A 150 -22.32 -6.22 26.39
N ASP A 151 -22.39 -6.82 27.57
CA ASP A 151 -21.50 -7.92 27.94
C ASP A 151 -21.61 -9.01 26.84
N PRO A 152 -20.49 -9.53 26.31
CA PRO A 152 -20.53 -10.58 25.30
C PRO A 152 -21.36 -11.81 25.71
N THR A 153 -21.48 -12.08 27.02
CA THR A 153 -22.35 -13.16 27.52
C THR A 153 -23.84 -12.86 27.37
N ASP A 154 -24.25 -11.59 27.48
CA ASP A 154 -25.65 -11.16 27.29
C ASP A 154 -26.05 -11.22 25.80
N ALA A 155 -25.10 -10.98 24.89
CA ALA A 155 -25.33 -11.05 23.44
C ALA A 155 -25.44 -12.49 22.90
N LEU A 156 -24.94 -13.49 23.63
CA LEU A 156 -25.02 -14.91 23.27
C LEU A 156 -26.34 -15.58 23.70
N ALA A 157 -27.17 -14.90 24.50
CA ALA A 157 -28.43 -15.40 25.01
C ALA A 157 -29.67 -15.05 24.16
N HIS A 158 -29.46 -14.46 22.97
CA HIS A 158 -30.52 -14.08 22.02
C HIS A 158 -30.27 -14.60 20.62
#